data_AF-A0A9X3GBD9-F1
#
_entry.id   AF-A0A9X3GBD9-F1
#
_cell.length_a   1.000
_cell.length_b   1.000
_cell.length_c   1.000
_cell.angle_alpha   90.00
_cell.angle_beta   90.00
_cell.angle_gamma   90.00
#
_symmetry.space_group_name_H-M   'P 1'
#
loop_
_entity.id
_entity.type
_entity.pdbx_description
1 polymer ?
#
loop_
_entity_poly.entity_id
_entity_poly.type
_entity_poly.pdbx_seq_one_letter_code
_entity_poly.pdbx_strand_id
1 'polypeptide(L)'
;MTSPLGPTLEHRVGRATRYIEQQLGTAGTATWEDTREHLAKTLGISPSLTIEPVLRAVIDLESTGALAHDLATERYRRPLPTDPQGAPLAEVAEAVLTLGRPTKADGGHRTIHQTFKALRGEYRHADVYRAMHERLKGRELELYAMKCWRARGELALAATRLADPTTTVAQALADERKLEAHLVDAYVATLGYKPRLEHPIRRDGDSGLFADVYDERRRLIIEAKATVNGLFPAIGQVHRYRYLMNLAADRTLVDRVAVLLPGEPSRDDLSCAASMDLGLDVIWQDGEGFEHRVLK
;
A
#
# COMPACT_ATOMS: atom_id res chain seq x y z
N MET A 1 14.95 -22.14 -26.30
CA MET A 1 13.78 -21.36 -26.74
C MET A 1 13.11 -20.78 -25.51
N THR A 2 13.34 -19.50 -25.22
CA THR A 2 12.69 -18.77 -24.12
C THR A 2 11.32 -18.31 -24.58
N SER A 3 10.27 -18.65 -23.81
CA SER A 3 8.91 -18.19 -24.07
C SER A 3 8.85 -16.65 -24.09
N PRO A 4 8.11 -16.01 -25.01
CA PRO A 4 7.98 -14.55 -25.11
C PRO A 4 7.31 -13.88 -23.89
N LEU A 5 6.87 -14.66 -22.90
CA LEU A 5 6.18 -14.21 -21.68
C LEU A 5 7.08 -14.22 -20.43
N GLY A 6 8.38 -14.49 -20.57
CA GLY A 6 9.28 -14.70 -19.43
C GLY A 6 9.02 -16.03 -18.70
N PRO A 7 9.76 -16.32 -17.60
CA PRO A 7 9.57 -17.54 -16.83
C PRO A 7 8.18 -17.60 -16.15
N THR A 8 7.56 -18.77 -16.16
CA THR A 8 6.24 -19.01 -15.52
C THR A 8 6.29 -18.72 -14.02
N LEU A 9 5.11 -18.48 -13.41
CA LEU A 9 5.02 -18.28 -11.95
C LEU A 9 5.60 -19.48 -11.20
N GLU A 10 5.27 -20.71 -11.58
CA GLU A 10 5.79 -21.94 -10.97
C GLU A 10 7.30 -22.04 -11.07
N HIS A 11 7.88 -21.67 -12.22
CA HIS A 11 9.32 -21.63 -12.37
C HIS A 11 9.95 -20.61 -11.42
N ARG A 12 9.36 -19.42 -11.30
CA ARG A 12 9.81 -18.36 -10.38
C ARG A 12 9.72 -18.81 -8.91
N VAL A 13 8.62 -19.45 -8.51
CA VAL A 13 8.45 -20.04 -7.17
C VAL A 13 9.54 -21.07 -6.90
N GLY A 14 9.72 -22.05 -7.81
CA GLY A 14 10.75 -23.09 -7.63
C GLY A 14 12.19 -22.57 -7.65
N ARG A 15 12.46 -21.38 -8.20
CA ARG A 15 13.76 -20.69 -8.07
C ARG A 15 13.91 -20.02 -6.71
N ALA A 16 12.87 -19.34 -6.23
CA ALA A 16 12.86 -18.74 -4.90
C ALA A 16 13.01 -19.80 -3.80
N THR A 17 12.23 -20.90 -3.85
CA THR A 17 12.30 -22.01 -2.89
C THR A 17 13.72 -22.56 -2.78
N ARG A 18 14.35 -22.91 -3.91
CA ARG A 18 15.72 -23.44 -3.92
C ARG A 18 16.74 -22.48 -3.33
N TYR A 19 16.62 -21.19 -3.64
CA TYR A 19 17.51 -20.19 -3.07
C TYR A 19 17.36 -20.13 -1.55
N ILE A 20 16.13 -20.04 -1.04
CA ILE A 20 15.86 -20.02 0.40
C ILE A 20 16.43 -21.27 1.07
N GLU A 21 16.16 -22.47 0.53
CA GLU A 21 16.67 -23.73 1.08
C GLU A 21 18.20 -23.80 1.11
N GLN A 22 18.88 -23.28 0.08
CA GLN A 22 20.33 -23.19 0.05
C GLN A 22 20.85 -22.28 1.18
N GLN A 23 20.22 -21.11 1.36
CA GLN A 23 20.61 -20.14 2.38
C GLN A 23 20.40 -20.70 3.80
N LEU A 24 19.32 -21.46 4.02
CA LEU A 24 19.08 -22.19 5.26
C LEU A 24 20.16 -23.24 5.58
N GLY A 25 20.92 -23.71 4.58
CA GLY A 25 21.97 -24.72 4.75
C GLY A 25 23.38 -24.16 4.96
N THR A 26 23.66 -22.91 4.59
CA THR A 26 25.03 -22.35 4.52
C THR A 26 25.33 -21.27 5.57
N ALA A 27 24.54 -21.17 6.65
CA ALA A 27 24.66 -20.17 7.73
C ALA A 27 24.44 -18.70 7.34
N GLY A 28 24.22 -18.40 6.05
CA GLY A 28 23.79 -17.10 5.54
C GLY A 28 22.28 -17.01 5.53
N THR A 29 21.70 -16.42 6.56
CA THR A 29 20.25 -16.27 6.69
C THR A 29 19.74 -15.18 5.74
N ALA A 30 19.18 -15.58 4.60
CA ALA A 30 18.57 -14.65 3.67
C ALA A 30 17.30 -14.01 4.26
N THR A 31 17.01 -12.81 3.80
CA THR A 31 15.76 -12.10 4.06
C THR A 31 14.83 -12.20 2.85
N TRP A 32 13.63 -11.65 3.04
CA TRP A 32 12.67 -11.42 1.98
C TRP A 32 13.26 -10.63 0.81
N GLU A 33 13.96 -9.53 1.07
CA GLU A 33 14.51 -8.70 0.00
C GLU A 33 15.72 -9.35 -0.66
N ASP A 34 16.61 -10.04 0.08
CA ASP A 34 17.72 -10.80 -0.52
C ASP A 34 17.21 -11.82 -1.55
N THR A 35 16.10 -12.49 -1.22
CA THR A 35 15.48 -13.48 -2.10
C THR A 35 14.86 -12.83 -3.33
N ARG A 36 14.22 -11.66 -3.18
CA ARG A 36 13.67 -10.91 -4.30
C ARG A 36 14.74 -10.37 -5.22
N GLU A 37 15.81 -9.81 -4.69
CA GLU A 37 16.96 -9.31 -5.46
C GLU A 37 17.64 -10.45 -6.22
N HIS A 38 17.88 -11.59 -5.54
CA HIS A 38 18.44 -12.77 -6.19
C HIS A 38 17.56 -13.26 -7.34
N LEU A 39 16.24 -13.35 -7.12
CA LEU A 39 15.30 -13.81 -8.14
C LEU A 39 15.23 -12.85 -9.33
N ALA A 40 15.14 -11.54 -9.08
CA ALA A 40 15.13 -10.51 -10.13
C ALA A 40 16.40 -10.59 -10.99
N LYS A 41 17.57 -10.64 -10.34
CA LYS A 41 18.86 -10.69 -11.00
C LYS A 41 19.08 -11.97 -11.80
N THR A 42 18.76 -13.13 -11.22
CA THR A 42 19.02 -14.42 -11.88
C THR A 42 18.06 -14.73 -13.02
N LEU A 43 16.85 -14.17 -13.00
CA LEU A 43 15.86 -14.37 -14.04
C LEU A 43 15.74 -13.20 -15.03
N GLY A 44 16.42 -12.08 -14.76
CA GLY A 44 16.33 -10.88 -15.60
C GLY A 44 14.92 -10.30 -15.66
N ILE A 45 14.20 -10.30 -14.54
CA ILE A 45 12.81 -9.82 -14.44
C ILE A 45 12.69 -8.58 -13.55
N SER A 46 11.64 -7.80 -13.78
CA SER A 46 11.34 -6.62 -12.94
C SER A 46 11.15 -7.02 -11.47
N PRO A 47 11.62 -6.20 -10.49
CA PRO A 47 11.41 -6.43 -9.07
C PRO A 47 9.94 -6.58 -8.64
N SER A 48 8.98 -6.03 -9.39
CA SER A 48 7.55 -6.22 -9.09
C SER A 48 7.09 -7.67 -9.35
N LEU A 49 7.68 -8.33 -10.35
CA LEU A 49 7.35 -9.71 -10.75
C LEU A 49 7.93 -10.77 -9.80
N THR A 50 8.70 -10.36 -8.78
CA THR A 50 9.27 -11.25 -7.75
C THR A 50 8.40 -11.36 -6.50
N ILE A 51 7.43 -10.47 -6.29
CA ILE A 51 6.65 -10.40 -5.05
C ILE A 51 5.85 -11.69 -4.82
N GLU A 52 4.99 -12.04 -5.77
CA GLU A 52 4.14 -13.23 -5.68
C GLU A 52 4.94 -14.55 -5.58
N PRO A 53 5.97 -14.81 -6.41
CA PRO A 53 6.69 -16.07 -6.33
C PRO A 53 7.50 -16.22 -5.03
N VAL A 54 8.09 -15.15 -4.50
CA VAL A 54 8.80 -15.21 -3.21
C VAL A 54 7.81 -15.41 -2.07
N LEU A 55 6.64 -14.75 -2.12
CA LEU A 55 5.56 -14.95 -1.14
C LEU A 55 5.17 -16.41 -1.05
N ARG A 56 4.85 -17.01 -2.20
CA ARG A 56 4.41 -18.39 -2.25
C ARG A 56 5.50 -19.36 -1.78
N ALA A 57 6.75 -19.13 -2.19
CA ALA A 57 7.87 -19.95 -1.73
C ALA A 57 8.04 -19.92 -0.20
N VAL A 58 7.96 -18.73 0.42
CA VAL A 58 8.07 -18.57 1.88
C VAL A 58 6.92 -19.26 2.61
N ILE A 59 5.68 -19.00 2.16
CA ILE A 59 4.47 -19.59 2.77
C ILE A 59 4.48 -21.11 2.65
N ASP A 60 4.88 -21.65 1.50
CA ASP A 60 4.96 -23.10 1.29
C ASP A 60 6.02 -23.72 2.22
N LEU A 61 7.23 -23.14 2.30
CA LEU A 61 8.31 -23.62 3.16
C LEU A 61 7.99 -23.54 4.66
N GLU A 62 7.34 -22.47 5.12
CA GLU A 62 6.86 -22.36 6.50
C GLU A 62 5.76 -23.39 6.80
N SER A 63 4.83 -23.57 5.87
CA SER A 63 3.71 -24.50 6.03
C SER A 63 4.20 -25.94 6.20
N THR A 64 5.28 -26.32 5.52
CA THR A 64 5.92 -27.63 5.62
C THR A 64 6.92 -27.74 6.78
N GLY A 65 7.11 -26.69 7.59
CA GLY A 65 8.07 -26.70 8.69
C GLY A 65 9.54 -26.72 8.25
N ALA A 66 9.83 -26.23 7.05
CA ALA A 66 11.20 -26.12 6.53
C ALA A 66 11.85 -24.77 6.89
N LEU A 67 11.04 -23.75 7.14
CA LEU A 67 11.44 -22.36 7.42
C LEU A 67 10.71 -21.80 8.64
N ALA A 68 11.43 -21.00 9.42
CA ALA A 68 10.89 -20.11 10.44
C ALA A 68 11.47 -18.70 10.27
N HIS A 69 10.74 -17.70 10.75
CA HIS A 69 11.20 -16.31 10.77
C HIS A 69 11.87 -15.99 12.10
N ASP A 70 13.02 -15.33 12.03
CA ASP A 70 13.59 -14.61 13.15
C ASP A 70 12.90 -13.24 13.28
N LEU A 71 12.20 -12.99 14.39
CA LEU A 71 11.43 -11.75 14.59
C LEU A 71 12.32 -10.50 14.75
N ALA A 72 13.52 -10.67 15.30
CA ALA A 72 14.42 -9.56 15.61
C ALA A 72 15.16 -9.10 14.35
N THR A 73 15.50 -10.04 13.48
CA THR A 73 16.38 -9.80 12.33
C THR A 73 15.71 -10.00 10.98
N GLU A 74 14.45 -10.44 10.96
CA GLU A 74 13.62 -10.71 9.76
C GLU A 74 14.20 -11.77 8.81
N ARG A 75 15.17 -12.51 9.33
CA ARG A 75 15.94 -13.52 8.64
C ARG A 75 15.22 -14.85 8.59
N TYR A 76 15.38 -15.57 7.49
CA TYR A 76 14.98 -16.96 7.40
C TYR A 76 15.95 -17.84 8.16
N ARG A 77 15.41 -18.75 8.97
CA ARG A 77 16.19 -19.75 9.69
C ARG A 77 15.47 -21.10 9.69
N ARG A 78 16.20 -22.13 10.10
CA ARG A 78 15.59 -23.43 10.37
C ARG A 78 14.67 -23.31 11.60
N PRO A 79 13.51 -23.99 11.57
CA PRO A 79 12.65 -24.07 12.75
C PRO A 79 13.37 -24.73 13.92
N LEU A 80 13.08 -24.22 15.11
CA LEU A 80 13.47 -24.77 16.40
C LEU A 80 12.26 -25.50 17.02
N PRO A 81 12.49 -26.45 17.95
CA PRO A 81 11.39 -27.14 18.64
C PRO A 81 10.43 -26.21 19.40
N THR A 82 10.91 -25.02 19.78
CA THR A 82 10.14 -24.00 20.50
C THR A 82 9.32 -23.09 19.58
N ASP A 83 9.47 -23.21 18.27
CA ASP A 83 8.72 -22.39 17.32
C ASP A 83 7.24 -22.80 17.27
N PRO A 84 6.35 -21.82 17.03
CA PRO A 84 4.93 -22.10 16.91
C PRO A 84 4.66 -23.12 15.79
N GLN A 85 3.81 -24.07 16.10
CA GLN A 85 3.30 -25.04 15.13
C GLN A 85 2.09 -24.46 14.38
N GLY A 86 1.55 -25.23 13.43
CA GLY A 86 0.36 -24.84 12.69
C GLY A 86 -0.84 -24.62 13.60
N ALA A 87 -1.40 -23.41 13.55
CA ALA A 87 -2.57 -23.03 14.34
C ALA A 87 -3.86 -22.99 13.47
N PRO A 88 -5.04 -23.25 14.07
CA PRO A 88 -6.31 -23.07 13.38
C PRO A 88 -6.51 -21.63 12.88
N LEU A 89 -6.81 -21.43 11.59
CA LEU A 89 -6.92 -20.08 11.01
C LEU A 89 -7.98 -19.19 11.67
N ALA A 90 -9.01 -19.78 12.30
CA ALA A 90 -10.02 -19.03 13.03
C ALA A 90 -9.44 -18.39 14.31
N GLU A 91 -8.61 -19.13 15.05
CA GLU A 91 -7.91 -18.63 16.23
C GLU A 91 -6.93 -17.51 15.87
N VAL A 92 -6.14 -17.72 14.80
CA VAL A 92 -5.22 -16.70 14.31
C VAL A 92 -5.97 -15.45 13.83
N ALA A 93 -7.12 -15.63 13.16
CA ALA A 93 -7.94 -14.49 12.72
C ALA A 93 -8.47 -13.68 13.90
N GLU A 94 -8.97 -14.33 14.95
CA GLU A 94 -9.38 -13.65 16.19
C GLU A 94 -8.19 -12.93 16.85
N ALA A 95 -7.02 -13.57 16.93
CA ALA A 95 -5.83 -12.94 17.46
C ALA A 95 -5.45 -11.68 16.67
N VAL A 96 -5.49 -11.73 15.34
CA VAL A 96 -5.27 -10.57 14.47
C VAL A 96 -6.29 -9.45 14.76
N LEU A 97 -7.56 -9.79 15.00
CA LEU A 97 -8.60 -8.80 15.35
C LEU A 97 -8.37 -8.20 16.74
N THR A 98 -7.90 -8.99 17.72
CA THR A 98 -7.62 -8.50 19.09
C THR A 98 -6.44 -7.54 19.18
N LEU A 99 -5.52 -7.55 18.19
CA LEU A 99 -4.50 -6.49 18.07
C LEU A 99 -5.10 -5.10 17.84
N GLY A 100 -6.40 -5.02 17.62
CA GLY A 100 -7.09 -3.80 17.29
C GLY A 100 -6.70 -3.30 15.91
N ARG A 101 -7.30 -2.17 15.54
CA ARG A 101 -7.11 -1.59 14.22
C ARG A 101 -5.71 -0.96 14.11
N PRO A 102 -5.10 -0.97 12.92
CA PRO A 102 -3.88 -0.21 12.68
C PRO A 102 -4.05 1.25 13.12
N THR A 103 -3.12 1.72 13.94
CA THR A 103 -3.17 3.08 14.50
C THR A 103 -2.58 4.09 13.51
N LYS A 104 -2.69 5.40 13.80
CA LYS A 104 -1.95 6.42 13.04
C LYS A 104 -0.43 6.22 13.10
N ALA A 105 0.09 5.67 14.20
CA ALA A 105 1.51 5.31 14.32
C ALA A 105 1.90 4.17 13.37
N ASP A 106 0.94 3.31 12.99
CA ASP A 106 1.11 2.28 11.97
C ASP A 106 0.83 2.82 10.54
N GLY A 107 0.66 4.14 10.36
CA GLY A 107 0.25 4.71 9.06
C GLY A 107 -1.19 4.38 8.67
N GLY A 108 -2.02 3.92 9.61
CA GLY A 108 -3.42 3.51 9.37
C GLY A 108 -3.57 2.17 8.64
N HIS A 109 -2.50 1.40 8.52
CA HIS A 109 -2.48 0.08 7.88
C HIS A 109 -1.43 -0.83 8.52
N ARG A 110 -1.49 -2.14 8.31
CA ARG A 110 -0.42 -3.07 8.71
C ARG A 110 -0.10 -4.02 7.57
N THR A 111 1.18 -4.23 7.29
CA THR A 111 1.63 -5.36 6.47
C THR A 111 1.43 -6.66 7.24
N ILE A 112 1.41 -7.78 6.53
CA ILE A 112 1.32 -9.11 7.15
C ILE A 112 2.48 -9.33 8.13
N HIS A 113 3.68 -8.85 7.77
CA HIS A 113 4.84 -8.94 8.64
C HIS A 113 4.68 -8.10 9.92
N GLN A 114 4.16 -6.88 9.83
CA GLN A 114 3.87 -6.05 11.01
C GLN A 114 2.83 -6.72 11.92
N THR A 115 1.78 -7.31 11.35
CA THR A 115 0.79 -8.08 12.10
C THR A 115 1.43 -9.28 12.80
N PHE A 116 2.28 -10.03 12.09
CA PHE A 116 3.03 -11.16 12.66
C PHE A 116 3.95 -10.72 13.82
N LYS A 117 4.67 -9.60 13.69
CA LYS A 117 5.47 -9.03 14.79
C LYS A 117 4.62 -8.58 15.97
N ALA A 118 3.46 -7.98 15.71
CA ALA A 118 2.54 -7.53 16.75
C ALA A 118 1.94 -8.70 17.55
N LEU A 119 1.76 -9.87 16.91
CA LEU A 119 1.43 -11.14 17.54
C LEU A 119 2.63 -11.80 18.24
N ARG A 120 3.79 -11.13 18.29
CA ARG A 120 5.01 -11.55 19.03
C ARG A 120 5.51 -12.96 18.66
N GLY A 121 5.20 -13.42 17.46
CA GLY A 121 5.53 -14.78 16.98
C GLY A 121 4.85 -15.91 17.73
N GLU A 122 3.68 -15.67 18.33
CA GLU A 122 2.83 -16.73 18.89
C GLU A 122 2.29 -17.68 17.81
N TYR A 123 2.25 -17.21 16.56
CA TYR A 123 1.78 -17.96 15.39
C TYR A 123 2.83 -17.93 14.29
N ARG A 124 2.85 -18.94 13.41
CA ARG A 124 3.69 -18.89 12.21
C ARG A 124 3.25 -17.75 11.29
N HIS A 125 4.20 -17.12 10.62
CA HIS A 125 3.89 -16.05 9.68
C HIS A 125 2.97 -16.53 8.54
N ALA A 126 3.12 -17.78 8.10
CA ALA A 126 2.21 -18.41 7.13
C ALA A 126 0.76 -18.54 7.61
N ASP A 127 0.54 -18.83 8.89
CA ASP A 127 -0.82 -18.95 9.44
C ASP A 127 -1.46 -17.55 9.57
N VAL A 128 -0.68 -16.53 9.94
CA VAL A 128 -1.11 -15.11 9.93
C VAL A 128 -1.48 -14.67 8.52
N TYR A 129 -0.64 -14.98 7.52
CA TYR A 129 -0.92 -14.69 6.11
C TYR A 129 -2.26 -15.30 5.67
N ARG A 130 -2.46 -16.61 5.92
CA ARG A 130 -3.67 -17.32 5.51
C ARG A 130 -4.91 -16.83 6.25
N ALA A 131 -4.82 -16.57 7.55
CA ALA A 131 -5.93 -16.00 8.31
C ALA A 131 -6.35 -14.64 7.74
N MET A 132 -5.38 -13.74 7.49
CA MET A 132 -5.66 -12.43 6.89
C MET A 132 -6.24 -12.56 5.47
N HIS A 133 -5.69 -13.43 4.63
CA HIS A 133 -6.05 -13.53 3.22
C HIS A 133 -7.32 -14.37 2.94
N GLU A 134 -7.57 -15.43 3.70
CA GLU A 134 -8.69 -16.37 3.47
C GLU A 134 -9.90 -16.09 4.35
N ARG A 135 -9.69 -15.58 5.58
CA ARG A 135 -10.79 -15.33 6.53
C ARG A 135 -11.17 -13.86 6.63
N LEU A 136 -10.20 -12.95 6.65
CA LEU A 136 -10.45 -11.54 6.93
C LEU A 136 -10.59 -10.68 5.66
N LYS A 137 -9.86 -11.02 4.58
CA LYS A 137 -9.92 -10.31 3.30
C LYS A 137 -11.34 -10.25 2.75
N GLY A 138 -11.79 -9.05 2.40
CA GLY A 138 -13.12 -8.82 1.86
C GLY A 138 -14.23 -8.99 2.90
N ARG A 139 -13.91 -9.14 4.19
CA ARG A 139 -14.88 -9.12 5.29
C ARG A 139 -14.53 -7.98 6.24
N GLU A 140 -13.52 -8.19 7.06
CA GLU A 140 -13.02 -7.24 8.06
C GLU A 140 -11.84 -6.41 7.55
N LEU A 141 -11.06 -6.97 6.61
CA LEU A 141 -9.88 -6.32 6.03
C LEU A 141 -10.04 -6.12 4.52
N GLU A 142 -9.44 -5.05 4.01
CA GLU A 142 -9.19 -4.88 2.59
C GLU A 142 -7.69 -4.71 2.33
N LEU A 143 -7.26 -5.21 1.17
CA LEU A 143 -5.90 -5.03 0.70
C LEU A 143 -5.75 -3.58 0.23
N TYR A 144 -4.78 -2.90 0.81
CA TYR A 144 -4.43 -1.52 0.58
C TYR A 144 -2.95 -1.49 0.10
N ALA A 145 -2.65 -0.78 -0.98
CA ALA A 145 -1.29 -0.65 -1.52
C ALA A 145 -0.48 -1.98 -1.60
N MET A 146 -1.00 -2.97 -2.37
CA MET A 146 -0.40 -4.29 -2.69
C MET A 146 -0.01 -5.25 -1.54
N LYS A 147 0.45 -4.75 -0.39
CA LYS A 147 0.94 -5.55 0.75
C LYS A 147 0.42 -5.09 2.11
N CYS A 148 -0.22 -3.93 2.15
CA CYS A 148 -0.75 -3.37 3.37
C CYS A 148 -2.22 -3.77 3.53
N TRP A 149 -2.65 -3.95 4.76
CA TRP A 149 -4.01 -4.32 5.09
C TRP A 149 -4.59 -3.26 6.00
N ARG A 150 -5.82 -2.86 5.72
CA ARG A 150 -6.58 -1.96 6.59
C ARG A 150 -7.96 -2.55 6.81
N ALA A 151 -8.65 -2.08 7.85
CA ALA A 151 -10.04 -2.46 8.04
C ALA A 151 -10.89 -2.07 6.83
N ARG A 152 -11.93 -2.86 6.51
CA ARG A 152 -12.87 -2.56 5.43
C ARG A 152 -13.83 -1.42 5.84
N GLY A 153 -14.47 -0.78 4.87
CA GLY A 153 -15.31 0.43 4.94
C GLY A 153 -16.13 0.70 6.22
N GLU A 154 -16.41 1.99 6.46
CA GLU A 154 -17.02 2.62 7.66
C GLU A 154 -16.31 2.35 9.00
N LEU A 155 -15.91 1.11 9.30
CA LEU A 155 -15.16 0.73 10.50
C LEU A 155 -13.69 1.19 10.42
N ALA A 156 -13.01 1.06 9.28
CA ALA A 156 -11.68 1.69 9.11
C ALA A 156 -11.73 3.21 9.32
N LEU A 157 -12.71 3.85 8.69
CA LEU A 157 -12.97 5.29 8.74
C LEU A 157 -13.40 5.76 10.13
N ALA A 158 -14.07 4.91 10.92
CA ALA A 158 -14.39 5.19 12.31
C ALA A 158 -13.15 5.16 13.21
N ALA A 159 -12.28 4.15 13.10
CA ALA A 159 -11.19 4.01 14.06
C ALA A 159 -9.91 4.79 13.75
N THR A 160 -9.61 5.09 12.49
CA THR A 160 -8.52 6.03 12.20
C THR A 160 -8.86 7.46 12.61
N ARG A 161 -10.16 7.75 12.77
CA ARG A 161 -10.69 9.08 13.06
C ARG A 161 -11.11 9.31 14.50
N LEU A 162 -11.47 8.27 15.22
CA LEU A 162 -11.86 8.34 16.62
C LEU A 162 -10.64 8.15 17.53
N ALA A 163 -9.83 9.20 17.65
CA ALA A 163 -8.94 9.38 18.79
C ALA A 163 -9.72 9.79 20.06
N ASP A 164 -10.99 10.19 19.89
CA ASP A 164 -11.95 10.51 20.94
C ASP A 164 -13.19 9.60 20.79
N PRO A 165 -13.52 8.76 21.79
CA PRO A 165 -14.67 7.85 21.74
C PRO A 165 -16.03 8.56 21.68
N THR A 166 -16.09 9.89 21.81
CA THR A 166 -17.33 10.69 21.72
C THR A 166 -17.61 11.27 20.33
N THR A 167 -16.62 11.27 19.45
CA THR A 167 -16.80 11.74 18.07
C THR A 167 -17.55 10.67 17.26
N THR A 168 -18.34 11.07 16.25
CA THR A 168 -19.00 10.15 15.33
C THR A 168 -18.25 10.04 14.00
N VAL A 169 -18.49 8.97 13.24
CA VAL A 169 -17.90 8.77 11.90
C VAL A 169 -18.26 9.93 10.95
N ALA A 170 -19.49 10.41 11.02
CA ALA A 170 -19.97 11.50 10.19
C ALA A 170 -19.26 12.83 10.51
N GLN A 171 -19.02 13.11 11.79
CA GLN A 171 -18.28 14.31 12.21
C GLN A 171 -16.84 14.25 11.73
N ALA A 172 -16.17 13.11 11.89
CA ALA A 172 -14.78 13.05 11.48
C ALA A 172 -14.59 13.00 9.94
N LEU A 173 -15.55 12.44 9.19
CA LEU A 173 -15.63 12.62 7.74
C LEU A 173 -15.75 14.10 7.37
N ALA A 174 -16.61 14.83 8.07
CA ALA A 174 -16.82 16.26 7.81
C ALA A 174 -15.56 17.06 8.15
N ASP A 175 -14.85 16.71 9.22
CA ASP A 175 -13.62 17.40 9.61
C ASP A 175 -12.46 17.10 8.67
N GLU A 176 -12.31 15.88 8.17
CA GLU A 176 -11.34 15.60 7.10
C GLU A 176 -11.65 16.38 5.82
N ARG A 177 -12.92 16.45 5.40
CA ARG A 177 -13.31 17.26 4.25
C ARG A 177 -13.02 18.75 4.46
N LYS A 178 -13.18 19.27 5.69
CA LYS A 178 -12.80 20.66 6.02
C LYS A 178 -11.29 20.87 5.91
N LEU A 179 -10.49 19.92 6.39
CA LEU A 179 -9.03 19.99 6.29
C LEU A 179 -8.56 19.92 4.84
N GLU A 180 -9.14 19.02 4.05
CA GLU A 180 -8.88 18.89 2.61
C GLU A 180 -9.26 20.19 1.88
N ALA A 181 -10.46 20.73 2.12
CA ALA A 181 -10.90 22.00 1.53
C ALA A 181 -9.97 23.16 1.93
N HIS A 182 -9.57 23.25 3.20
CA HIS A 182 -8.66 24.30 3.67
C HIS A 182 -7.28 24.21 2.99
N LEU A 183 -6.76 23.00 2.83
CA LEU A 183 -5.50 22.74 2.14
C LEU A 183 -5.58 23.12 0.65
N VAL A 184 -6.71 22.80 0.00
CA VAL A 184 -7.00 23.21 -1.38
C VAL A 184 -7.03 24.73 -1.50
N ASP A 185 -7.76 25.41 -0.62
CA ASP A 185 -7.86 26.88 -0.62
C ASP A 185 -6.48 27.54 -0.45
N ALA A 186 -5.68 27.04 0.50
CA ALA A 186 -4.31 27.50 0.73
C ALA A 186 -3.44 27.30 -0.52
N TYR A 187 -3.49 26.12 -1.14
CA TYR A 187 -2.75 25.85 -2.36
C TYR A 187 -3.18 26.75 -3.52
N VAL A 188 -4.48 26.90 -3.74
CA VAL A 188 -5.01 27.73 -4.83
C VAL A 188 -4.65 29.20 -4.67
N ALA A 189 -4.61 29.71 -3.44
CA ALA A 189 -4.16 31.07 -3.15
C ALA A 189 -2.72 31.34 -3.67
N THR A 190 -1.87 30.31 -3.77
CA THR A 190 -0.49 30.45 -4.27
C THR A 190 -0.38 30.49 -5.80
N LEU A 191 -1.40 30.04 -6.54
CA LEU A 191 -1.28 29.83 -7.99
C LEU A 191 -1.29 31.12 -8.81
N GLY A 192 -1.75 32.24 -8.25
CA GLY A 192 -1.89 33.51 -8.98
C GLY A 192 -2.95 33.47 -10.11
N TYR A 193 -3.68 32.36 -10.24
CA TYR A 193 -4.83 32.16 -11.11
C TYR A 193 -5.83 31.22 -10.42
N LYS A 194 -7.07 31.18 -10.92
CA LYS A 194 -8.13 30.34 -10.36
C LYS A 194 -8.29 29.05 -11.18
N PRO A 195 -7.87 27.87 -10.68
CA PRO A 195 -8.21 26.60 -11.30
C PRO A 195 -9.69 26.26 -11.07
N ARG A 196 -10.18 25.17 -11.69
CA ARG A 196 -11.54 24.66 -11.41
C ARG A 196 -11.50 23.82 -10.14
N LEU A 197 -12.41 24.11 -9.21
CA LEU A 197 -12.63 23.32 -8.01
C LEU A 197 -13.78 22.35 -8.21
N GLU A 198 -13.77 21.24 -7.47
CA GLU A 198 -14.80 20.19 -7.51
C GLU A 198 -15.15 19.82 -8.95
N HIS A 199 -14.12 19.53 -9.76
CA HIS A 199 -14.32 19.28 -11.18
C HIS A 199 -14.96 17.90 -11.38
N PRO A 200 -16.14 17.82 -12.04
CA PRO A 200 -16.83 16.55 -12.20
C PRO A 200 -16.07 15.63 -13.17
N ILE A 201 -15.76 14.43 -12.70
CA ILE A 201 -15.11 13.36 -13.48
C ILE A 201 -16.21 12.55 -14.18
N ARG A 202 -16.72 13.09 -15.29
CA ARG A 202 -17.85 12.47 -16.02
C ARG A 202 -17.41 11.33 -16.94
N ARG A 203 -18.24 10.30 -17.01
CA ARG A 203 -18.37 9.37 -18.15
C ARG A 203 -19.85 9.06 -18.29
N ASP A 204 -20.44 9.28 -19.47
CA ASP A 204 -21.78 8.79 -19.90
C ASP A 204 -22.73 8.36 -18.76
N GLY A 205 -23.09 9.31 -17.89
CA GLY A 205 -23.83 9.07 -16.65
C GLY A 205 -23.23 9.76 -15.42
N ASP A 206 -24.00 9.75 -14.33
CA ASP A 206 -23.64 10.40 -13.06
C ASP A 206 -22.70 9.50 -12.25
N SER A 207 -21.39 9.65 -12.46
CA SER A 207 -20.36 8.91 -11.71
C SER A 207 -20.28 9.36 -10.24
N GLY A 208 -20.84 10.53 -9.90
CA GLY A 208 -20.71 11.17 -8.59
C GLY A 208 -19.26 11.48 -8.18
N LEU A 209 -18.31 11.41 -9.12
CA LEU A 209 -16.88 11.63 -8.85
C LEU A 209 -16.48 13.07 -9.14
N PHE A 210 -15.74 13.67 -8.21
CA PHE A 210 -15.22 15.03 -8.32
C PHE A 210 -13.73 15.01 -7.97
N ALA A 211 -12.93 15.74 -8.73
CA ALA A 211 -11.57 16.07 -8.35
C ALA A 211 -11.56 17.39 -7.57
N ASP A 212 -10.75 17.46 -6.52
CA ASP A 212 -10.66 18.66 -5.69
C ASP A 212 -10.19 19.87 -6.50
N VAL A 213 -9.16 19.69 -7.32
CA VAL A 213 -8.68 20.73 -8.24
C VAL A 213 -8.41 20.15 -9.63
N TYR A 214 -8.90 20.84 -10.65
CA TYR A 214 -8.47 20.69 -12.03
C TYR A 214 -7.79 21.97 -12.51
N ASP A 215 -6.46 21.89 -12.68
CA ASP A 215 -5.64 22.95 -13.25
C ASP A 215 -5.55 22.74 -14.77
N GLU A 216 -6.46 23.39 -15.50
CA GLU A 216 -6.49 23.39 -16.97
C GLU A 216 -5.19 23.91 -17.59
N ARG A 217 -4.54 24.86 -16.93
CA ARG A 217 -3.34 25.53 -17.46
C ARG A 217 -2.15 24.58 -17.46
N ARG A 218 -2.06 23.71 -16.44
CA ARG A 218 -1.04 22.66 -16.32
C ARG A 218 -1.52 21.29 -16.80
N ARG A 219 -2.78 21.18 -17.21
CA ARG A 219 -3.47 19.92 -17.55
C ARG A 219 -3.26 18.87 -16.44
N LEU A 220 -3.48 19.31 -15.20
CA LEU A 220 -3.16 18.58 -13.98
C LEU A 220 -4.43 18.40 -13.13
N ILE A 221 -4.70 17.18 -12.71
CA ILE A 221 -5.69 16.89 -11.67
C ILE A 221 -4.98 16.77 -10.34
N ILE A 222 -5.54 17.35 -9.28
CA ILE A 222 -5.02 17.29 -7.92
C ILE A 222 -6.11 16.76 -6.99
N GLU A 223 -5.74 15.80 -6.15
CA GLU A 223 -6.55 15.30 -5.04
C GLU A 223 -5.86 15.66 -3.73
N ALA A 224 -6.58 16.32 -2.84
CA ALA A 224 -6.12 16.65 -1.50
C ALA A 224 -6.39 15.50 -0.52
N LYS A 225 -5.55 15.40 0.50
CA LYS A 225 -5.78 14.50 1.63
C LYS A 225 -5.55 15.19 2.95
N ALA A 226 -6.40 14.90 3.93
CA ALA A 226 -6.33 15.49 5.26
C ALA A 226 -5.06 15.12 6.07
N THR A 227 -4.23 14.19 5.58
CA THR A 227 -3.03 13.71 6.31
C THR A 227 -1.86 13.45 5.37
N VAL A 228 -0.63 13.57 5.89
CA VAL A 228 0.62 13.26 5.16
C VAL A 228 0.67 11.80 4.69
N ASN A 229 0.09 10.87 5.46
CA ASN A 229 -0.02 9.46 5.09
C ASN A 229 -1.07 9.19 3.98
N GLY A 230 -1.71 10.25 3.48
CA GLY A 230 -2.70 10.22 2.41
C GLY A 230 -2.11 10.02 1.01
N LEU A 231 -0.80 9.85 0.83
CA LEU A 231 -0.19 9.64 -0.48
C LEU A 231 -0.74 8.39 -1.19
N PHE A 232 -0.50 7.19 -0.64
CA PHE A 232 -0.86 5.93 -1.30
C PHE A 232 -2.37 5.68 -1.52
N PRO A 233 -3.32 6.08 -0.64
CA PRO A 233 -4.74 6.00 -0.95
C PRO A 233 -5.11 6.87 -2.15
N ALA A 234 -4.45 8.02 -2.31
CA ALA A 234 -4.77 8.98 -3.37
C ALA A 234 -4.25 8.55 -4.75
N ILE A 235 -3.12 7.83 -4.83
CA ILE A 235 -2.52 7.39 -6.11
C ILE A 235 -3.55 6.69 -7.00
N GLY A 236 -4.23 5.67 -6.49
CA GLY A 236 -5.23 4.93 -7.27
C GLY A 236 -6.41 5.81 -7.72
N GLN A 237 -6.82 6.75 -6.88
CA GLN A 237 -7.91 7.68 -7.14
C GLN A 237 -7.55 8.67 -8.26
N VAL A 238 -6.39 9.32 -8.17
CA VAL A 238 -5.98 10.32 -9.17
C VAL A 238 -5.71 9.69 -10.54
N HIS A 239 -5.10 8.51 -10.59
CA HIS A 239 -4.91 7.80 -11.87
C HIS A 239 -6.23 7.35 -12.49
N ARG A 240 -7.20 6.94 -11.68
CA ARG A 240 -8.56 6.67 -12.16
C ARG A 240 -9.19 7.92 -12.76
N TYR A 241 -9.01 9.09 -12.17
CA TYR A 241 -9.54 10.34 -12.71
C TYR A 241 -8.91 10.70 -14.05
N ARG A 242 -7.58 10.63 -14.14
CA ARG A 242 -6.86 10.85 -15.41
C ARG A 242 -7.31 9.88 -16.49
N TYR A 243 -7.48 8.59 -16.15
CA TYR A 243 -8.00 7.59 -17.07
C TYR A 243 -9.39 7.98 -17.58
N LEU A 244 -10.34 8.29 -16.69
CA LEU A 244 -11.72 8.61 -17.05
C LEU A 244 -11.82 9.90 -17.90
N MET A 245 -11.12 10.97 -17.50
CA MET A 245 -11.13 12.23 -18.24
C MET A 245 -10.52 12.11 -19.64
N ASN A 246 -9.49 11.29 -19.81
CA ASN A 246 -8.87 11.07 -21.11
C ASN A 246 -9.59 10.01 -21.96
N LEU A 247 -10.48 9.19 -21.38
CA LEU A 247 -11.30 8.22 -22.10
C LEU A 247 -12.49 8.90 -22.79
N ALA A 248 -13.08 9.92 -22.16
CA ALA A 248 -14.28 10.62 -22.63
C ALA A 248 -14.00 11.69 -23.71
N ALA A 249 -12.75 12.12 -23.87
CA ALA A 249 -12.36 13.13 -24.84
C ALA A 249 -11.51 12.53 -25.96
N ASP A 250 -11.61 13.11 -27.15
CA ASP A 250 -10.73 12.83 -28.29
C ASP A 250 -9.31 13.37 -27.98
N ARG A 251 -8.63 12.59 -27.13
CA ARG A 251 -7.23 12.61 -26.69
C ARG A 251 -6.70 13.91 -26.04
N THR A 252 -6.44 13.74 -24.73
CA THR A 252 -5.52 14.49 -23.85
C THR A 252 -6.10 15.78 -23.23
N LEU A 253 -6.96 15.63 -22.22
CA LEU A 253 -7.36 16.72 -21.33
C LEU A 253 -6.44 16.85 -20.11
N VAL A 254 -5.80 15.73 -19.72
CA VAL A 254 -5.02 15.62 -18.48
C VAL A 254 -3.70 14.92 -18.76
N ASP A 255 -2.60 15.63 -18.57
CA ASP A 255 -1.24 15.10 -18.78
C ASP A 255 -0.69 14.45 -17.52
N ARG A 256 -0.98 15.03 -16.36
CA ARG A 256 -0.41 14.63 -15.07
C ARG A 256 -1.47 14.59 -13.97
N VAL A 257 -1.11 13.93 -12.89
CA VAL A 257 -1.90 13.84 -11.66
C VAL A 257 -1.03 14.21 -10.47
N ALA A 258 -1.63 14.82 -9.46
CA ALA A 258 -0.96 15.20 -8.23
C ALA A 258 -1.75 14.77 -7.00
N VAL A 259 -1.02 14.50 -5.91
CA VAL A 259 -1.59 14.42 -4.57
C VAL A 259 -1.12 15.62 -3.76
N LEU A 260 -2.06 16.31 -3.12
CA LEU A 260 -1.82 17.48 -2.26
C LEU A 260 -1.91 17.06 -0.79
N LEU A 261 -0.84 17.33 -0.04
CA LEU A 261 -0.66 16.87 1.34
C LEU A 261 -0.36 18.03 2.30
N PRO A 262 -0.73 17.93 3.59
CA PRO A 262 -0.54 19.00 4.56
C PRO A 262 0.90 19.07 5.10
N GLY A 263 1.84 18.31 4.55
CA GLY A 263 3.25 18.26 4.97
C GLY A 263 4.05 17.22 4.16
N GLU A 264 5.38 17.29 4.27
CA GLU A 264 6.30 16.44 3.50
C GLU A 264 6.09 14.95 3.82
N PRO A 265 5.86 14.08 2.82
CA PRO A 265 5.86 12.63 3.02
C PRO A 265 7.23 12.11 3.40
N SER A 266 7.29 10.93 4.01
CA SER A 266 8.57 10.32 4.34
C SER A 266 9.39 10.06 3.06
N ARG A 267 10.73 10.08 3.19
CA ARG A 267 11.63 9.75 2.08
C ARG A 267 11.36 8.37 1.49
N ASP A 268 10.98 7.42 2.33
CA ASP A 268 10.65 6.04 1.92
C ASP A 268 9.37 6.01 1.10
N ASP A 269 8.33 6.76 1.51
CA ASP A 269 7.08 6.86 0.76
C ASP A 269 7.29 7.50 -0.62
N LEU A 270 8.08 8.58 -0.70
CA LEU A 270 8.43 9.23 -1.96
C LEU A 270 9.25 8.31 -2.87
N SER A 271 10.24 7.61 -2.32
CA SER A 271 11.06 6.64 -3.05
C SER A 271 10.22 5.48 -3.58
N CYS A 272 9.31 4.96 -2.75
CA CYS A 272 8.40 3.90 -3.13
C CYS A 272 7.44 4.36 -4.23
N ALA A 273 6.82 5.54 -4.10
CA ALA A 273 5.94 6.10 -5.11
C ALA A 273 6.67 6.38 -6.44
N ALA A 274 7.91 6.90 -6.39
CA ALA A 274 8.74 7.11 -7.58
C ALA A 274 9.07 5.80 -8.29
N SER A 275 9.39 4.73 -7.54
CA SER A 275 9.68 3.42 -8.12
C SER A 275 8.52 2.78 -8.89
N MET A 276 7.29 3.31 -8.73
CA MET A 276 6.11 2.85 -9.48
C MET A 276 6.03 3.41 -10.91
N ASP A 277 6.83 4.44 -11.26
CA ASP A 277 6.87 5.08 -12.58
C ASP A 277 5.47 5.42 -13.13
N LEU A 278 4.65 6.09 -12.31
CA LEU A 278 3.26 6.37 -12.64
C LEU A 278 3.05 7.77 -13.26
N GLY A 279 4.09 8.60 -13.32
CA GLY A 279 3.96 10.01 -13.71
C GLY A 279 3.07 10.77 -12.72
N LEU A 280 3.47 10.73 -11.45
CA LEU A 280 2.76 11.30 -10.31
C LEU A 280 3.51 12.51 -9.77
N ASP A 281 2.79 13.60 -9.56
CA ASP A 281 3.28 14.77 -8.85
C ASP A 281 2.88 14.66 -7.37
N VAL A 282 3.75 15.05 -6.45
CA VAL A 282 3.42 15.17 -5.02
C VAL A 282 3.66 16.61 -4.61
N ILE A 283 2.63 17.22 -4.04
CA ILE A 283 2.62 18.60 -3.59
C ILE A 283 2.38 18.58 -2.09
N TRP A 284 3.19 19.28 -1.32
CA TRP A 284 2.97 19.39 0.12
C TRP A 284 3.15 20.81 0.62
N GLN A 285 2.44 21.12 1.69
CA GLN A 285 2.59 22.39 2.38
C GLN A 285 3.95 22.42 3.11
N ASP A 286 4.71 23.50 2.88
CA ASP A 286 5.94 23.82 3.59
C ASP A 286 5.90 25.29 4.05
N GLY A 287 5.66 25.47 5.35
CA GLY A 287 5.37 26.79 5.93
C GLY A 287 4.15 27.45 5.27
N GLU A 288 4.34 28.67 4.77
CA GLU A 288 3.33 29.46 4.05
C GLU A 288 3.24 29.10 2.55
N GLY A 289 4.12 28.22 2.08
CA GLY A 289 4.24 27.84 0.67
C GLY A 289 3.90 26.38 0.41
N PHE A 290 4.15 25.97 -0.84
CA PHE A 290 4.00 24.58 -1.27
C PHE A 290 5.21 24.14 -2.08
N GLU A 291 5.75 22.99 -1.70
CA GLU A 291 6.78 22.30 -2.44
C GLU A 291 6.15 21.34 -3.44
N HIS A 292 6.80 21.19 -4.60
CA HIS A 292 6.29 20.39 -5.70
C HIS A 292 7.36 19.45 -6.23
N ARG A 293 7.12 18.15 -6.10
CA ARG A 293 8.01 17.11 -6.61
C ARG A 293 7.34 16.29 -7.70
N VAL A 294 7.97 16.22 -8.86
CA VAL A 294 7.56 15.31 -9.94
C VAL A 294 8.25 13.97 -9.71
N LEU A 295 7.48 12.91 -9.50
CA LEU A 295 7.97 11.55 -9.40
C LEU A 295 7.95 10.92 -10.79
N LYS A 296 9.15 10.66 -11.31
CA LYS A 296 9.42 9.93 -12.55
C LYS A 296 10.26 8.70 -12.22
#